data_AF-A0A967UN80-F1
#
_entry.id   AF-A0A967UN80-F1
#
_cell.length_a   1.000
_cell.length_b   1.000
_cell.length_c   1.000
_cell.angle_alpha   90.00
_cell.angle_beta   90.00
_cell.angle_gamma   90.00
#
_symmetry.space_group_name_H-M   'P 1'
#
loop_
_entity.id
_entity.type
_entity.pdbx_description
1 polymer ?
#
loop_
_entity_poly.entity_id
_entity_poly.type
_entity_poly.pdbx_seq_one_letter_code
_entity_poly.pdbx_strand_id
1 'polypeptide(L)'
;EVEGVHYRFVDRETFERMRDAGELLEWAEYGANLYGTPREPVEQARQEGRNVLLEIEIQGAVQIRDADGEAILVFVAPPDMDELERRLRARGDT
;
A
#
# COMPACT_ATOMS: atom_id res chain seq x y z
N GLU A 1 -6.81 -14.67 -7.68
CA GLU A 1 -6.00 -14.40 -6.48
C GLU A 1 -6.30 -15.45 -5.41
N VAL A 2 -5.45 -15.60 -4.40
CA VAL A 2 -5.55 -16.62 -3.33
C VAL A 2 -5.45 -15.94 -1.96
N GLU A 3 -6.44 -16.19 -1.09
CA GLU A 3 -6.51 -15.70 0.29
C GLU A 3 -5.23 -16.04 1.08
N GLY A 4 -4.71 -15.07 1.83
CA GLY A 4 -3.51 -15.20 2.65
C GLY A 4 -2.19 -15.30 1.88
N VAL A 5 -2.23 -15.37 0.55
CA VAL A 5 -1.04 -15.39 -0.31
C VAL A 5 -0.90 -14.07 -1.07
N HIS A 6 -1.98 -13.65 -1.73
CA HIS A 6 -1.99 -12.40 -2.51
C HIS A 6 -2.57 -11.26 -1.67
N TYR A 7 -3.71 -11.54 -1.04
CA TYR A 7 -4.43 -10.58 -0.20
C TYR A 7 -5.07 -11.30 0.98
N ARG A 8 -5.38 -10.52 2.01
CA ARG A 8 -6.38 -10.87 3.01
C ARG A 8 -7.69 -10.21 2.60
N PHE A 9 -8.61 -10.99 2.04
CA PHE A 9 -9.90 -10.49 1.57
C PHE A 9 -10.84 -10.26 2.75
N VAL A 10 -11.34 -9.04 2.87
CA VAL A 10 -12.36 -8.65 3.85
C VAL A 10 -13.48 -7.91 3.15
N ASP A 11 -14.69 -7.94 3.73
CA ASP A 11 -15.77 -7.07 3.27
C ASP A 11 -15.48 -5.59 3.56
N ARG A 12 -16.18 -4.69 2.86
CA ARG A 12 -15.98 -3.24 2.95
C ARG A 12 -16.25 -2.72 4.37
N GLU A 13 -17.27 -3.21 5.05
CA GLU A 13 -17.60 -2.79 6.42
C GLU A 13 -16.45 -3.14 7.39
N THR A 14 -15.89 -4.33 7.27
CA THR A 14 -14.73 -4.76 8.03
C THR A 14 -13.51 -3.91 7.71
N PHE A 15 -13.26 -3.61 6.45
CA PHE A 15 -12.15 -2.74 6.06
C PHE A 15 -12.28 -1.34 6.67
N GLU A 16 -13.47 -0.73 6.56
CA GLU A 16 -13.73 0.61 7.12
C GLU A 16 -13.57 0.63 8.64
N ARG A 17 -14.02 -0.43 9.34
CA ARG A 17 -13.75 -0.60 10.78
C ARG A 17 -12.25 -0.67 11.09
N MET A 18 -11.48 -1.45 10.32
CA MET A 18 -10.03 -1.56 10.52
C MET A 18 -9.33 -0.21 10.30
N ARG A 19 -9.74 0.52 9.26
CA ARG A 19 -9.26 1.89 8.98
C ARG A 19 -9.52 2.81 10.17
N ASP A 20 -10.77 2.86 10.63
CA ASP A 20 -11.20 3.79 11.69
C ASP A 20 -10.60 3.43 13.06
N ALA A 21 -10.26 2.16 13.27
CA ALA A 21 -9.56 1.66 14.44
C ALA A 21 -8.02 1.89 14.39
N GLY A 22 -7.47 2.41 13.28
CA GLY A 22 -6.03 2.62 13.12
C GLY A 22 -5.23 1.32 12.90
N GLU A 23 -5.90 0.23 12.52
CA GLU A 23 -5.29 -1.08 12.28
C GLU A 23 -4.57 -1.18 10.92
N LEU A 24 -4.70 -0.15 10.08
CA LEU A 24 -3.99 -0.02 8.81
C LEU A 24 -2.88 1.03 8.93
N LEU A 25 -1.73 0.74 8.31
CA LEU A 25 -0.63 1.68 8.16
C LEU A 25 -0.90 2.70 7.05
N GLU A 26 -1.48 2.22 5.97
CA GLU A 26 -1.95 3.00 4.84
C GLU A 26 -3.16 2.33 4.21
N TRP A 27 -3.94 3.11 3.48
CA TRP A 27 -5.03 2.60 2.64
C TRP A 27 -5.28 3.49 1.42
N ALA A 28 -5.87 2.90 0.39
CA ALA A 28 -6.30 3.59 -0.82
C ALA A 28 -7.56 2.95 -1.39
N GLU A 29 -8.31 3.73 -2.17
CA GLU A 29 -9.42 3.24 -2.99
C GLU A 29 -8.99 3.25 -4.45
N TYR A 30 -9.11 2.09 -5.11
CA TYR A 30 -8.83 1.95 -6.54
C TYR A 30 -10.03 1.31 -7.22
N GLY A 31 -10.63 2.05 -8.17
CA GLY A 31 -11.93 1.69 -8.74
C GLY A 31 -13.01 1.70 -7.66
N ALA A 32 -13.59 0.53 -7.39
CA ALA A 32 -14.63 0.34 -6.36
C ALA A 32 -14.15 -0.48 -5.14
N ASN A 33 -12.84 -0.77 -5.06
CA ASN A 33 -12.26 -1.63 -4.04
C ASN A 33 -11.31 -0.84 -3.13
N LEU A 34 -11.26 -1.27 -1.87
CA LEU A 34 -10.36 -0.71 -0.87
C LEU A 34 -9.16 -1.65 -0.67
N TYR A 35 -7.98 -1.05 -0.57
CA TYR A 35 -6.72 -1.73 -0.35
C TYR A 35 -5.99 -1.07 0.81
N GLY A 36 -5.25 -1.84 1.59
CA GLY A 36 -4.45 -1.27 2.67
C GLY A 36 -3.54 -2.31 3.30
N THR A 37 -2.48 -1.80 3.93
CA THR A 37 -1.47 -2.61 4.61
C THR A 37 -1.82 -2.75 6.10
N PRO A 38 -2.06 -3.97 6.62
CA PRO A 38 -2.29 -4.19 8.04
C PRO A 38 -1.06 -3.77 8.87
N ARG A 39 -1.30 -3.06 9.98
CA ARG A 39 -0.25 -2.56 10.87
C ARG A 39 0.46 -3.67 11.63
N GLU A 40 -0.30 -4.61 12.18
CA GLU A 40 0.22 -5.64 13.09
C GLU A 40 1.39 -6.45 12.50
N PRO A 41 1.33 -7.01 11.28
CA PRO A 41 2.45 -7.78 10.71
C PRO A 41 3.72 -6.94 10.51
N VAL A 42 3.57 -5.66 10.19
CA VAL A 42 4.70 -4.74 10.00
C VAL A 42 5.38 -4.45 11.33
N GLU A 43 4.58 -4.11 12.36
CA GLU A 43 5.11 -3.85 13.71
C GLU A 43 5.78 -5.11 14.30
N GLN A 44 5.17 -6.28 14.10
CA GLN A 44 5.77 -7.55 14.53
C GLN A 44 7.12 -7.79 13.83
N ALA A 45 7.20 -7.59 12.52
CA ALA A 45 8.47 -7.73 11.80
C ALA A 45 9.54 -6.75 12.29
N ARG A 46 9.18 -5.50 12.59
CA ARG A 46 10.09 -4.51 13.18
C ARG A 46 10.58 -4.91 14.57
N GLN A 47 9.69 -5.41 15.43
CA GLN A 47 10.04 -5.89 16.78
C GLN A 47 11.02 -7.08 16.72
N GLU A 48 10.93 -7.90 15.68
CA GLU A 48 11.88 -8.99 15.40
C GLU A 48 13.19 -8.48 14.77
N GLY A 49 13.39 -7.17 14.64
CA GLY A 49 14.59 -6.55 14.08
C GLY A 49 14.72 -6.69 12.55
N ARG A 50 13.61 -6.96 11.85
CA ARG A 50 13.58 -7.10 10.40
C ARG A 50 13.19 -5.79 9.72
N ASN A 51 13.75 -5.56 8.55
CA ASN A 51 13.30 -4.49 7.66
C ASN A 51 12.03 -4.94 6.93
N VAL A 52 11.07 -4.03 6.79
CA VAL A 52 9.84 -4.25 6.03
C VAL A 52 9.90 -3.42 4.76
N LEU A 53 9.68 -4.06 3.62
CA LEU A 53 9.56 -3.39 2.33
C LEU A 53 8.08 -3.28 1.97
N LEU A 54 7.61 -2.04 1.78
CA LEU A 54 6.25 -1.75 1.35
C LEU A 54 6.27 -1.33 -0.12
N GLU A 55 5.55 -2.07 -0.96
CA GLU A 55 5.26 -1.70 -2.35
C GLU A 55 3.88 -1.04 -2.38
N ILE A 56 3.85 0.29 -2.37
CA ILE A 56 2.64 1.10 -2.21
C ILE A 56 2.62 2.29 -3.18
N GLU A 57 1.42 2.80 -3.44
CA GLU A 57 1.19 4.00 -4.24
C GLU A 57 1.63 5.28 -3.51
N ILE A 58 1.71 6.40 -4.25
CA ILE A 58 2.11 7.71 -3.68
C ILE A 58 1.22 8.11 -2.49
N GLN A 59 -0.09 7.88 -2.58
CA GLN A 59 -1.03 8.18 -1.49
C GLN A 59 -0.70 7.38 -0.22
N GLY A 60 -0.31 6.11 -0.35
CA GLY A 60 0.12 5.28 0.78
C GLY A 60 1.44 5.80 1.37
N ALA A 61 2.41 6.14 0.52
CA ALA A 61 3.70 6.66 0.96
C ALA A 61 3.58 7.98 1.76
N VAL A 62 2.62 8.84 1.43
CA VAL A 62 2.30 10.04 2.22
C VAL A 62 1.77 9.67 3.60
N GLN A 63 0.82 8.74 3.70
CA GLN A 63 0.26 8.27 4.98
C GLN A 63 1.34 7.66 5.88
N ILE A 64 2.24 6.85 5.31
CA ILE A 64 3.37 6.26 6.05
C ILE A 64 4.29 7.35 6.59
N ARG A 65 4.64 8.36 5.77
CA ARG A 65 5.50 9.46 6.23
C ARG A 65 4.90 10.22 7.41
N ASP A 66 3.59 10.45 7.36
CA ASP A 66 2.90 11.19 8.40
C ASP A 66 2.73 10.35 9.69
N ALA A 67 2.65 9.02 9.55
CA ALA A 67 2.52 8.07 10.66
C ALA A 67 3.87 7.63 11.28
N ASP A 68 4.95 7.60 10.49
CA ASP A 68 6.27 7.10 10.89
C ASP A 68 7.40 7.97 10.30
N GLY A 69 7.97 8.83 11.14
CA GLY A 69 9.07 9.72 10.75
C GLY A 69 10.41 9.03 10.50
N GLU A 70 10.54 7.74 10.84
CA GLU A 70 11.77 6.95 10.59
C GLU A 70 11.71 6.21 9.24
N ALA A 71 10.56 6.24 8.55
CA ALA A 71 10.38 5.54 7.29
C ALA A 71 11.28 6.10 6.18
N ILE A 72 11.98 5.21 5.46
CA ILE A 72 12.74 5.54 4.26
C ILE A 72 11.82 5.41 3.05
N LEU A 73 11.62 6.52 2.34
CA LEU A 73 10.78 6.56 1.13
C LEU A 73 11.66 6.55 -0.12
N VAL A 74 11.35 5.64 -1.05
CA VAL A 74 12.03 5.53 -2.34
C VAL A 74 10.99 5.67 -3.44
N PHE A 75 11.07 6.75 -4.22
CA PHE A 75 10.22 6.94 -5.40
C PHE A 75 10.93 6.43 -6.66
N VAL A 76 10.33 5.46 -7.34
CA VAL A 76 10.84 4.92 -8.60
C VAL A 76 10.22 5.70 -9.75
N ALA A 77 10.89 6.79 -10.15
CA ALA A 77 10.43 7.61 -11.26
C ALA A 77 10.63 6.91 -12.62
N PRO A 78 9.69 7.07 -13.57
CA PRO A 78 9.97 6.75 -14.96
C PRO A 78 11.07 7.68 -15.51
N PRO A 79 11.81 7.27 -16.56
CA PRO A 79 12.83 8.13 -17.17
C PRO A 79 12.22 9.42 -17.76
N ASP A 80 11.00 9.35 -18.29
CA ASP A 80 10.23 10.48 -18.79
C ASP A 80 8.72 10.14 -18.82
N MET A 81 7.90 11.15 -19.17
CA MET A 81 6.43 11.01 -19.25
C MET A 81 5.97 10.14 -20.42
N ASP A 82 6.70 10.17 -21.54
CA ASP A 82 6.36 9.39 -22.73
C ASP A 82 6.52 7.88 -22.46
N GLU A 83 7.56 7.51 -21.71
CA GLU A 83 7.79 6.16 -21.22
C GLU A 83 6.68 5.70 -20.28
N LEU A 84 6.28 6.56 -19.33
CA LEU A 84 5.20 6.25 -18.39
C LEU A 84 3.90 5.97 -19.15
N GLU A 85 3.51 6.87 -20.06
CA GLU A 85 2.31 6.72 -20.87
C GLU A 85 2.37 5.42 -21.70
N ARG A 86 3.51 5.13 -22.34
CA ARG A 86 3.67 3.90 -23.12
C ARG A 86 3.45 2.66 -22.26
N ARG A 87 4.00 2.62 -21.03
CA ARG A 87 3.84 1.48 -20.11
C ARG A 87 2.39 1.32 -19.65
N LEU A 88 1.71 2.42 -19.30
CA LEU A 88 0.31 2.41 -18.89
C LEU A 88 -0.62 1.90 -20.00
N ARG A 89 -0.43 2.40 -21.24
CA ARG A 89 -1.20 1.92 -22.41
C ARG A 89 -0.94 0.45 -22.71
N ALA A 90 0.31 -0.01 -22.61
CA ALA A 90 0.66 -1.41 -22.85
C ALA A 90 0.03 -2.37 -21.81
N ARG A 91 -0.18 -1.90 -20.58
CA ARG A 91 -0.84 -2.66 -19.51
C ARG A 91 -2.37 -2.65 -19.62
N GLY A 92 -2.94 -1.74 -20.41
CA GLY A 92 -4.38 -1.58 -20.55
C GLY A 92 -5.04 -0.71 -19.47
N ASP A 93 -4.25 0.10 -18.75
CA ASP A 93 -4.76 1.04 -17.74
C ASP A 93 -5.25 2.35 -18.36
N THR A 94 -5.88 2.30 -19.54
CA THR A 94 -6.40 3.48 -20.25
C THR A 94 -7.84 3.30 -20.69
#